data_AF-A0A3S4SNK8-F1
#
_entry.id   AF-A0A3S4SNK8-F1
#
_cell.length_a   1.000
_cell.length_b   1.000
_cell.length_c   1.000
_cell.angle_alpha   90.00
_cell.angle_beta   90.00
_cell.angle_gamma   90.00
#
_symmetry.space_group_name_H-M   'P 1'
#
loop_
_entity.id
_entity.type
_entity.pdbx_description
1 polymer ?
#
loop_
_entity_poly.entity_id
_entity_poly.type
_entity_poly.pdbx_seq_one_letter_code
_entity_poly.pdbx_strand_id
1 'polypeptide(L)'
;MSEHTGRHAAQRRGRHAAASEQVRFGVPFNGVVPLWHAGAEITWHRPVDGTDLSEVLGLGLVESEPGPSEAPPGWGEVVEVGTLIEAESGPVLRLRSSSPAGRRAVNDPADGVPIPLSRPLSIEEAMSGQFDITGFSVHIARLMLRAARDSAILLFTLRAPRDPDPHHLLSVPAEADAEGIMHFHLGTLLDMTTESWRGAARADRMTLLDLDVSYMSLLVGRPEDQEGLDVDRLVEMAQPVVDCILKPGFPFALGYSVVLPDAVAPAPR
;
A
#
# COMPACT_ATOMS: atom_id res chain seq x y z
N MET A 1 11.00 -15.44 67.70
CA MET A 1 9.99 -14.37 67.62
C MET A 1 10.62 -13.24 66.84
N SER A 2 10.53 -13.31 65.51
CA SER A 2 9.59 -12.53 64.66
C SER A 2 10.34 -11.31 64.12
N GLU A 3 10.91 -11.41 62.91
CA GLU A 3 10.31 -10.93 61.66
C GLU A 3 9.79 -9.49 61.75
N HIS A 4 10.41 -8.54 61.03
CA HIS A 4 9.88 -8.11 59.73
C HIS A 4 10.80 -7.08 59.05
N THR A 5 11.22 -7.46 57.85
CA THR A 5 11.88 -6.64 56.82
C THR A 5 10.88 -5.62 56.27
N GLY A 6 11.22 -4.33 56.29
CA GLY A 6 10.38 -3.25 55.75
C GLY A 6 11.10 -2.44 54.68
N ARG A 7 11.16 -2.99 53.47
CA ARG A 7 11.65 -2.29 52.27
C ARG A 7 10.76 -1.08 51.98
N HIS A 8 11.27 0.13 52.15
CA HIS A 8 10.78 1.27 51.37
C HIS A 8 11.38 1.19 49.97
N ALA A 9 10.83 0.28 49.17
CA ALA A 9 10.98 0.32 47.73
C ALA A 9 10.30 1.61 47.25
N ALA A 10 11.10 2.62 46.98
CA ALA A 10 10.70 3.72 46.12
C ALA A 10 10.32 3.11 44.77
N GLN A 11 9.03 2.87 44.59
CA GLN A 11 8.45 2.41 43.35
C GLN A 11 8.57 3.54 42.36
N ARG A 12 9.73 3.63 41.70
CA ARG A 12 9.85 4.19 40.36
C ARG A 12 8.86 3.42 39.49
N ARG A 13 7.62 3.91 39.43
CA ARG A 13 6.72 3.67 38.30
C ARG A 13 7.42 4.29 37.10
N GLY A 14 8.33 3.54 36.49
CA GLY A 14 8.70 3.77 35.11
C GLY A 14 7.41 3.67 34.33
N ARG A 15 7.00 4.77 33.70
CA ARG A 15 6.00 4.74 32.63
C ARG A 15 6.43 3.60 31.70
N HIS A 16 5.65 2.54 31.61
CA HIS A 16 5.78 1.63 30.48
C HIS A 16 5.49 2.50 29.26
N ALA A 17 6.54 2.98 28.60
CA ALA A 17 6.39 3.55 27.28
C ALA A 17 5.74 2.44 26.45
N ALA A 18 4.59 2.73 25.87
CA ALA A 18 3.98 1.86 24.88
C ALA A 18 5.06 1.45 23.89
N ALA A 19 5.20 0.14 23.64
CA ALA A 19 6.12 -0.33 22.62
C ALA A 19 5.64 0.25 21.28
N SER A 20 6.54 0.96 20.60
CA SER A 20 6.30 1.51 19.27
C SER A 20 7.11 0.71 18.27
N GLU A 21 6.48 0.31 17.17
CA GLU A 21 7.09 -0.42 16.06
C GLU A 21 6.84 0.33 14.75
N GLN A 22 7.83 0.33 13.87
CA GLN A 22 7.63 0.76 12.48
C GLN A 22 7.10 -0.43 11.67
N VAL A 23 5.98 -0.22 10.99
CA VAL A 23 5.31 -1.24 10.17
C VAL A 23 5.18 -0.77 8.74
N ARG A 24 5.27 -1.70 7.79
CA ARG A 24 4.96 -1.48 6.37
C ARG A 24 3.52 -1.89 6.09
N PHE A 25 2.96 -1.39 5.00
CA PHE A 25 1.58 -1.70 4.63
C PHE A 25 1.52 -2.78 3.54
N GLY A 26 0.63 -3.74 3.72
CA GLY A 26 0.11 -4.51 2.59
C GLY A 26 -0.95 -3.73 1.82
N VAL A 27 -1.50 -4.35 0.78
CA VAL A 27 -2.63 -3.78 0.03
C VAL A 27 -3.89 -3.85 0.90
N PRO A 28 -4.57 -2.72 1.20
CA PRO A 28 -5.85 -2.74 1.90
C PRO A 28 -6.93 -3.47 1.11
N PHE A 29 -7.82 -4.18 1.81
CA PHE A 29 -8.97 -4.86 1.21
C PHE A 29 -10.11 -4.99 2.22
N ASN A 30 -11.37 -4.89 1.82
CA ASN A 30 -12.54 -5.04 2.71
C ASN A 30 -12.47 -4.23 4.03
N GLY A 31 -11.89 -3.02 3.99
CA GLY A 31 -11.65 -2.19 5.18
C GLY A 31 -10.59 -2.74 6.15
N VAL A 32 -9.90 -3.81 5.77
CA VAL A 32 -8.76 -4.39 6.49
C VAL A 32 -7.47 -3.83 5.92
N VAL A 33 -6.55 -3.45 6.81
CA VAL A 33 -5.16 -3.14 6.48
C VAL A 33 -4.24 -4.25 6.98
N PRO A 34 -3.46 -4.90 6.10
CA PRO A 34 -2.34 -5.73 6.51
C PRO A 34 -1.19 -4.85 6.97
N LEU A 35 -0.65 -5.13 8.15
CA LEU A 35 0.57 -4.53 8.67
C LEU A 35 1.69 -5.57 8.65
N TRP A 36 2.78 -5.22 7.98
CA TRP A 36 3.96 -6.05 7.82
C TRP A 36 4.99 -5.57 8.83
N HIS A 37 5.27 -6.44 9.79
CA HIS A 37 6.24 -6.19 10.84
C HIS A 37 7.66 -6.36 10.31
N ALA A 38 8.66 -5.86 11.05
CA ALA A 38 10.06 -6.00 10.66
C ALA A 38 10.51 -7.47 10.52
N GLY A 39 9.81 -8.40 11.19
CA GLY A 39 9.96 -9.85 10.99
C GLY A 39 9.21 -10.39 9.77
N ALA A 40 8.88 -11.68 9.81
CA ALA A 40 8.04 -12.36 8.80
C ALA A 40 6.55 -12.40 9.18
N GLU A 41 6.16 -11.60 10.16
CA GLU A 41 4.79 -11.55 10.69
C GLU A 41 3.96 -10.51 9.93
N ILE A 42 2.72 -10.89 9.63
CA ILE A 42 1.69 -10.02 9.10
C ILE A 42 0.54 -10.05 10.10
N THR A 43 0.06 -8.88 10.49
CA THR A 43 -1.16 -8.72 11.28
C THR A 43 -2.21 -7.97 10.47
N TRP A 44 -3.48 -8.20 10.80
CA TRP A 44 -4.60 -7.62 10.05
C TRP A 44 -5.49 -6.83 10.99
N HIS A 45 -5.82 -5.60 10.59
CA HIS A 45 -6.54 -4.67 11.44
C HIS A 45 -7.63 -3.93 10.69
N ARG A 46 -8.65 -3.48 11.41
CA ARG A 46 -9.65 -2.52 10.92
C ARG A 46 -9.52 -1.20 11.68
N PRO A 47 -9.50 -0.05 11.01
CA PRO A 47 -9.72 1.24 11.65
C PRO A 47 -11.08 1.26 12.37
N VAL A 48 -11.11 1.64 13.65
CA VAL A 48 -12.36 1.62 14.44
C VAL A 48 -13.11 2.95 14.41
N ASP A 49 -12.48 3.99 13.87
CA ASP A 49 -13.06 5.33 13.72
C ASP A 49 -13.73 5.55 12.35
N GLY A 50 -13.75 4.51 11.50
CA GLY A 50 -14.32 4.57 10.16
C GLY A 50 -13.38 5.12 9.09
N THR A 51 -12.11 5.35 9.40
CA THR A 51 -11.11 5.75 8.41
C THR A 51 -10.96 4.68 7.32
N ASP A 52 -11.06 5.07 6.06
CA ASP A 52 -10.72 4.21 4.93
C ASP A 52 -9.26 4.42 4.52
N LEU A 53 -8.40 3.46 4.87
CA LEU A 53 -6.98 3.55 4.57
C LEU A 53 -6.66 3.40 3.08
N SER A 54 -7.58 2.86 2.26
CA SER A 54 -7.39 2.76 0.81
C SER A 54 -7.42 4.13 0.10
N GLU A 55 -7.89 5.18 0.79
CA GLU A 55 -7.91 6.56 0.29
C GLU A 55 -6.62 7.33 0.55
N VAL A 56 -5.74 6.83 1.41
CA VAL A 56 -4.50 7.54 1.81
C VAL A 56 -3.24 6.74 1.52
N LEU A 57 -3.29 5.41 1.69
CA LEU A 57 -2.15 4.53 1.45
C LEU A 57 -1.92 4.31 -0.04
N GLY A 58 -0.67 4.13 -0.39
CA GLY A 58 -0.17 3.88 -1.73
C GLY A 58 -0.23 5.07 -2.67
N LEU A 59 -0.69 6.23 -2.20
CA LEU A 59 -0.83 7.46 -3.01
C LEU A 59 0.36 8.42 -2.89
N GLY A 60 1.40 8.08 -2.11
CA GLY A 60 2.58 8.91 -1.91
C GLY A 60 2.32 10.08 -0.96
N LEU A 61 1.37 9.88 -0.05
CA LEU A 61 0.90 10.90 0.88
C LEU A 61 1.46 10.69 2.29
N VAL A 62 1.85 9.46 2.60
CA VAL A 62 2.44 9.07 3.88
C VAL A 62 3.94 8.87 3.77
N GLU A 63 4.61 8.91 4.91
CA GLU A 63 6.04 8.63 5.03
C GLU A 63 6.43 7.29 4.41
N SER A 64 7.63 7.25 3.83
CA SER A 64 8.20 6.08 3.19
C SER A 64 9.64 5.85 3.63
N GLU A 65 10.11 4.63 3.46
CA GLU A 65 11.49 4.22 3.66
C GLU A 65 12.00 3.43 2.44
N PRO A 66 13.34 3.25 2.29
CA PRO A 66 13.88 2.36 1.28
C PRO A 66 13.31 0.94 1.37
N GLY A 67 12.89 0.40 0.23
CA GLY A 67 12.39 -0.97 0.11
C GLY A 67 13.50 -2.03 0.22
N PRO A 68 13.13 -3.30 0.40
CA PRO A 68 14.08 -4.40 0.59
C PRO A 68 14.78 -4.87 -0.69
N SER A 69 14.30 -4.48 -1.87
CA SER A 69 14.76 -4.96 -3.17
C SER A 69 15.90 -4.11 -3.72
N GLU A 70 16.87 -4.75 -4.37
CA GLU A 70 17.87 -4.03 -5.16
C GLU A 70 17.22 -3.48 -6.44
N ALA A 71 17.14 -2.16 -6.54
CA ALA A 71 16.67 -1.47 -7.73
C ALA A 71 17.81 -1.26 -8.75
N PRO A 72 17.49 -1.10 -10.05
CA PRO A 72 18.49 -0.75 -11.07
C PRO A 72 19.25 0.54 -10.72
N PRO A 73 20.48 0.75 -11.23
CA PRO A 73 21.20 2.00 -11.02
C PRO A 73 20.38 3.23 -11.44
N GLY A 74 20.32 4.25 -10.56
CA GLY A 74 19.52 5.45 -10.79
C GLY A 74 18.04 5.29 -10.40
N TRP A 75 17.69 4.20 -9.72
CA TRP A 75 16.35 3.93 -9.21
C TRP A 75 16.42 3.44 -7.76
N GLY A 76 15.35 3.70 -7.00
CA GLY A 76 15.21 3.25 -5.61
C GLY A 76 13.82 2.72 -5.34
N GLU A 77 13.72 1.53 -4.73
CA GLU A 77 12.46 1.05 -4.19
C GLU A 77 12.11 1.82 -2.92
N VAL A 78 10.84 2.20 -2.79
CA VAL A 78 10.28 2.79 -1.58
C VAL A 78 9.03 2.05 -1.14
N VAL A 79 8.87 1.94 0.17
CA VAL A 79 7.70 1.36 0.83
C VAL A 79 7.11 2.36 1.80
N GLU A 80 5.78 2.47 1.83
CA GLU A 80 5.09 3.34 2.79
C GLU A 80 5.05 2.69 4.18
N VAL A 81 5.22 3.52 5.21
CA VAL A 81 5.36 3.08 6.60
C VAL A 81 4.51 3.89 7.57
N GLY A 82 4.20 3.27 8.70
CA GLY A 82 3.58 3.91 9.85
C GLY A 82 4.22 3.47 11.16
N THR A 83 3.87 4.16 12.25
CA THR A 83 4.28 3.76 13.59
C THR A 83 3.10 3.13 14.31
N LEU A 84 3.19 1.84 14.62
CA LEU A 84 2.24 1.11 15.43
C LEU A 84 2.59 1.31 16.91
N ILE A 85 1.62 1.71 17.73
CA ILE A 85 1.78 1.92 19.17
C ILE A 85 0.78 1.03 19.90
N GLU A 86 1.29 0.14 20.74
CA GLU A 86 0.45 -0.71 21.59
C GLU A 86 -0.14 0.08 22.76
N ALA A 87 -1.46 0.17 22.85
CA ALA A 87 -2.16 0.84 23.95
C ALA A 87 -3.19 -0.09 24.62
N GLU A 88 -3.57 0.22 25.86
CA GLU A 88 -4.53 -0.59 26.63
C GLU A 88 -5.90 -0.72 25.94
N SER A 89 -6.30 0.29 25.17
CA SER A 89 -7.55 0.32 24.40
C SER A 89 -7.47 -0.41 23.05
N GLY A 90 -6.30 -0.95 22.68
CA GLY A 90 -6.01 -1.50 21.36
C GLY A 90 -4.87 -0.75 20.65
N PRO A 91 -4.32 -1.34 19.58
CA PRO A 91 -3.22 -0.74 18.84
C PRO A 91 -3.64 0.58 18.17
N VAL A 92 -2.71 1.52 18.06
CA VAL A 92 -2.91 2.80 17.37
C VAL A 92 -1.85 2.94 16.28
N LEU A 93 -2.29 3.09 15.04
CA LEU A 93 -1.42 3.38 13.91
C LEU A 93 -1.26 4.89 13.76
N ARG A 94 -0.01 5.37 13.75
CA ARG A 94 0.31 6.76 13.44
C ARG A 94 0.83 6.88 12.02
N LEU A 95 0.14 7.68 11.22
CA LEU A 95 0.55 8.05 9.86
C LEU A 95 1.10 9.47 9.83
N ARG A 96 2.30 9.64 9.30
CA ARG A 96 2.91 10.96 9.07
C ARG A 96 2.88 11.29 7.60
N SER A 97 2.77 12.58 7.29
CA SER A 97 2.78 13.07 5.92
C SER A 97 4.19 13.05 5.32
N SER A 98 4.33 12.63 4.07
CA SER A 98 5.60 12.73 3.31
C SER A 98 5.72 14.04 2.52
N SER A 99 4.59 14.70 2.25
CA SER A 99 4.54 15.92 1.43
C SER A 99 3.46 16.90 1.91
N PRO A 100 3.47 18.17 1.44
CA PRO A 100 2.38 19.10 1.73
C PRO A 100 1.01 18.64 1.23
N ALA A 101 0.95 17.89 0.13
CA ALA A 101 -0.28 17.26 -0.33
C ALA A 101 -0.74 16.17 0.65
N GLY A 102 0.20 15.36 1.15
CA GLY A 102 -0.03 14.39 2.21
C GLY A 102 -0.60 15.01 3.48
N ARG A 103 -0.08 16.17 3.91
CA ARG A 103 -0.63 16.90 5.09
C ARG A 103 -2.10 17.21 4.96
N ARG A 104 -2.60 17.49 3.77
CA ARG A 104 -4.04 17.74 3.55
C ARG A 104 -4.86 16.46 3.62
N ALA A 105 -4.30 15.34 3.12
CA ALA A 105 -4.99 14.06 3.08
C ALA A 105 -5.08 13.39 4.46
N VAL A 106 -3.95 13.33 5.18
CA VAL A 106 -3.90 12.69 6.51
C VAL A 106 -3.88 13.71 7.65
N ASN A 107 -4.17 14.99 7.40
CA ASN A 107 -4.35 16.06 8.40
C ASN A 107 -3.25 16.13 9.49
N ASP A 108 -1.98 16.07 9.10
CA ASP A 108 -0.84 15.85 10.00
C ASP A 108 -0.47 17.10 10.87
N PRO A 109 -0.56 17.00 12.22
CA PRO A 109 -0.19 18.07 13.15
C PRO A 109 1.28 18.03 13.63
N ALA A 110 2.19 17.33 12.93
CA ALA A 110 3.63 17.08 13.17
C ALA A 110 3.95 15.68 13.74
N ASP A 111 3.19 15.21 14.73
CA ASP A 111 3.39 13.89 15.35
C ASP A 111 2.65 12.74 14.62
N GLY A 112 2.08 13.02 13.44
CA GLY A 112 1.23 12.11 12.69
C GLY A 112 -0.19 11.99 13.24
N VAL A 113 -1.11 11.53 12.40
CA VAL A 113 -2.50 11.29 12.78
C VAL A 113 -2.66 9.90 13.39
N PRO A 114 -3.23 9.80 14.60
CA PRO A 114 -3.52 8.53 15.24
C PRO A 114 -4.82 7.94 14.67
N ILE A 115 -4.72 6.71 14.16
CA ILE A 115 -5.83 5.90 13.69
C ILE A 115 -5.94 4.71 14.64
N PRO A 116 -6.96 4.67 15.51
CA PRO A 116 -7.15 3.55 16.41
C PRO A 116 -7.55 2.31 15.58
N LEU A 117 -6.92 1.18 15.88
CA LEU A 117 -7.11 -0.08 15.18
C LEU A 117 -7.82 -1.10 16.07
N SER A 118 -8.50 -2.06 15.45
CA SER A 118 -8.97 -3.26 16.13
C SER A 118 -7.79 -4.06 16.68
N ARG A 119 -8.08 -5.01 17.59
CA ARG A 119 -7.15 -6.13 17.85
C ARG A 119 -6.78 -6.83 16.54
N PRO A 120 -5.61 -7.49 16.45
CA PRO A 120 -5.26 -8.32 15.30
C PRO A 120 -6.38 -9.33 15.02
N LEU A 121 -6.78 -9.38 13.75
CA LEU A 121 -7.77 -10.30 13.23
C LEU A 121 -7.11 -11.63 12.86
N SER A 122 -7.86 -12.72 12.95
CA SER A 122 -7.50 -13.94 12.24
C SER A 122 -7.65 -13.74 10.73
N ILE A 123 -7.03 -14.62 9.93
CA ILE A 123 -7.23 -14.62 8.46
C ILE A 123 -8.71 -14.81 8.11
N GLU A 124 -9.42 -15.67 8.84
CA GLU A 124 -10.86 -15.91 8.65
C GLU A 124 -11.69 -14.64 8.95
N GLU A 125 -11.35 -13.91 10.01
CA GLU A 125 -11.99 -12.64 10.36
C GLU A 125 -11.65 -11.53 9.36
N ALA A 126 -10.44 -11.52 8.80
CA ALA A 126 -10.02 -10.57 7.78
C ALA A 126 -10.74 -10.83 6.44
N MET A 127 -10.92 -12.10 6.09
CA MET A 127 -11.57 -12.54 4.85
C MET A 127 -13.09 -12.71 4.97
N SER A 128 -13.67 -12.46 6.14
CA SER A 128 -15.10 -12.62 6.36
C SER A 128 -15.92 -11.65 5.50
N GLY A 129 -17.01 -12.14 4.90
CA GLY A 129 -17.91 -11.33 4.08
C GLY A 129 -17.65 -11.49 2.57
N GLN A 130 -18.41 -10.74 1.77
CA GLN A 130 -18.19 -10.68 0.33
C GLN A 130 -16.95 -9.80 0.06
N PHE A 131 -16.07 -10.25 -0.83
CA PHE A 131 -14.93 -9.44 -1.26
C PHE A 131 -15.41 -8.23 -2.06
N ASP A 132 -15.11 -7.02 -1.57
CA ASP A 132 -15.39 -5.76 -2.24
C ASP A 132 -14.41 -5.56 -3.39
N ILE A 133 -14.68 -6.25 -4.50
CA ILE A 133 -13.85 -6.19 -5.70
C ILE A 133 -13.82 -4.77 -6.27
N THR A 134 -14.90 -4.00 -6.16
CA THR A 134 -14.98 -2.64 -6.71
C THR A 134 -14.07 -1.69 -5.94
N GLY A 135 -14.19 -1.64 -4.61
CA GLY A 135 -13.31 -0.81 -3.78
C GLY A 135 -11.84 -1.19 -3.92
N PHE A 136 -11.55 -2.50 -3.96
CA PHE A 136 -10.21 -3.01 -4.21
C PHE A 136 -9.67 -2.55 -5.59
N SER A 137 -10.44 -2.73 -6.66
CA SER A 137 -10.05 -2.30 -8.01
C SER A 137 -9.82 -0.79 -8.10
N VAL A 138 -10.66 0.02 -7.43
CA VAL A 138 -10.48 1.48 -7.38
C VAL A 138 -9.17 1.84 -6.67
N HIS A 139 -8.84 1.18 -5.56
CA HIS A 139 -7.56 1.41 -4.88
C HIS A 139 -6.37 1.07 -5.81
N ILE A 140 -6.40 -0.08 -6.47
CA ILE A 140 -5.36 -0.49 -7.43
C ILE A 140 -5.24 0.49 -8.60
N ALA A 141 -6.36 0.95 -9.16
CA ALA A 141 -6.38 2.00 -10.18
C ALA A 141 -5.69 3.27 -9.68
N ARG A 142 -5.93 3.71 -8.44
CA ARG A 142 -5.25 4.89 -7.87
C ARG A 142 -3.74 4.67 -7.72
N LEU A 143 -3.29 3.45 -7.38
CA LEU A 143 -1.86 3.11 -7.39
C LEU A 143 -1.27 3.22 -8.80
N MET A 144 -1.98 2.72 -9.80
CA MET A 144 -1.57 2.83 -11.21
C MET A 144 -1.48 4.30 -11.65
N LEU A 145 -2.49 5.11 -11.37
CA LEU A 145 -2.49 6.55 -11.68
C LEU A 145 -1.30 7.27 -11.04
N ARG A 146 -0.98 6.94 -9.78
CA ARG A 146 0.22 7.46 -9.12
C ARG A 146 1.48 7.04 -9.86
N ALA A 147 1.60 5.76 -10.18
CA ALA A 147 2.79 5.24 -10.84
C ALA A 147 3.03 5.93 -12.19
N ALA A 148 1.98 6.13 -12.99
CA ALA A 148 2.06 6.86 -14.25
C ALA A 148 2.47 8.33 -14.05
N ARG A 149 1.86 9.03 -13.08
CA ARG A 149 2.21 10.41 -12.71
C ARG A 149 3.69 10.54 -12.33
N ASP A 150 4.20 9.58 -11.57
CA ASP A 150 5.55 9.61 -11.02
C ASP A 150 6.60 8.97 -11.95
N SER A 151 6.19 8.47 -13.13
CA SER A 151 7.06 7.71 -14.05
C SER A 151 7.77 6.55 -13.33
N ALA A 152 6.98 5.74 -12.63
CA ALA A 152 7.43 4.77 -11.64
C ALA A 152 7.17 3.32 -12.06
N ILE A 153 7.80 2.37 -11.35
CA ILE A 153 7.45 0.95 -11.43
C ILE A 153 6.68 0.57 -10.18
N LEU A 154 5.40 0.22 -10.34
CA LEU A 154 4.60 -0.37 -9.27
C LEU A 154 4.88 -1.87 -9.21
N LEU A 155 5.27 -2.35 -8.04
CA LEU A 155 5.54 -3.77 -7.79
C LEU A 155 4.48 -4.33 -6.85
N PHE A 156 3.93 -5.49 -7.21
CA PHE A 156 3.08 -6.28 -6.32
C PHE A 156 3.79 -7.55 -5.92
N THR A 157 3.74 -7.85 -4.62
CA THR A 157 4.35 -9.03 -4.05
C THR A 157 3.37 -9.79 -3.18
N LEU A 158 3.65 -11.08 -2.99
CA LEU A 158 2.92 -11.94 -2.09
C LEU A 158 3.86 -12.43 -1.00
N ARG A 159 3.53 -12.17 0.26
CA ARG A 159 4.31 -12.68 1.39
C ARG A 159 3.53 -13.76 2.11
N ALA A 160 3.91 -15.02 1.91
CA ALA A 160 3.35 -16.10 2.68
C ALA A 160 3.66 -15.90 4.19
N PRO A 161 2.73 -16.21 5.10
CA PRO A 161 2.99 -16.11 6.52
C PRO A 161 4.25 -16.91 6.91
N ARG A 162 5.18 -16.26 7.64
CA ARG A 162 6.47 -16.84 8.07
C ARG A 162 7.51 -17.04 6.95
N ASP A 163 7.22 -16.61 5.73
CA ASP A 163 8.23 -16.50 4.69
C ASP A 163 9.01 -15.18 4.87
N PRO A 164 10.34 -15.23 5.05
CA PRO A 164 11.12 -14.00 5.15
C PRO A 164 11.01 -13.16 3.89
N ASP A 165 10.93 -13.79 2.70
CA ASP A 165 11.09 -13.12 1.43
C ASP A 165 9.75 -13.01 0.67
N PRO A 166 9.37 -11.80 0.21
CA PRO A 166 8.18 -11.63 -0.60
C PRO A 166 8.39 -12.23 -2.01
N HIS A 167 7.38 -12.92 -2.52
CA HIS A 167 7.35 -13.44 -3.88
C HIS A 167 6.82 -12.39 -4.84
N HIS A 168 7.58 -12.07 -5.88
CA HIS A 168 7.12 -11.16 -6.94
C HIS A 168 5.90 -11.75 -7.67
N LEU A 169 4.85 -10.94 -7.85
CA LEU A 169 3.67 -11.30 -8.63
C LEU A 169 3.59 -10.53 -9.95
N LEU A 170 3.78 -9.22 -9.90
CA LEU A 170 3.51 -8.33 -11.03
C LEU A 170 4.36 -7.08 -10.92
N SER A 171 4.98 -6.68 -12.04
CA SER A 171 5.57 -5.36 -12.23
C SER A 171 4.72 -4.55 -13.19
N VAL A 172 4.57 -3.27 -12.90
CA VAL A 172 3.87 -2.29 -13.74
C VAL A 172 4.72 -1.02 -13.85
N PRO A 173 5.76 -0.98 -14.70
CA PRO A 173 6.31 0.27 -15.19
C PRO A 173 5.20 1.11 -15.82
N ALA A 174 5.13 2.36 -15.42
CA ALA A 174 4.09 3.27 -15.83
C ALA A 174 4.64 4.68 -16.04
N GLU A 175 4.16 5.35 -17.07
CA GLU A 175 4.48 6.75 -17.36
C GLU A 175 3.29 7.44 -18.02
N ALA A 176 3.26 8.77 -17.98
CA ALA A 176 2.30 9.58 -18.72
C ALA A 176 3.04 10.44 -19.74
N ASP A 177 2.58 10.45 -20.99
CA ASP A 177 3.13 11.27 -22.05
C ASP A 177 2.62 12.73 -22.00
N ALA A 178 3.08 13.56 -22.94
CA ALA A 178 2.70 14.97 -23.01
C ALA A 178 1.24 15.19 -23.42
N GLU A 179 0.63 14.20 -24.07
CA GLU A 179 -0.74 14.16 -24.54
C GLU A 179 -1.71 13.65 -23.45
N GLY A 180 -1.18 13.21 -22.30
CA GLY A 180 -1.96 12.69 -21.18
C GLY A 180 -2.43 11.25 -21.40
N ILE A 181 -1.78 10.50 -22.30
CA ILE A 181 -1.88 9.05 -22.38
C ILE A 181 -0.96 8.43 -21.34
N MET A 182 -1.52 7.55 -20.53
CA MET A 182 -0.78 6.77 -19.55
C MET A 182 -0.46 5.41 -20.16
N HIS A 183 0.81 5.06 -20.15
CA HIS A 183 1.33 3.78 -20.62
C HIS A 183 1.60 2.89 -19.41
N PHE A 184 1.09 1.65 -19.43
CA PHE A 184 1.32 0.65 -18.40
C PHE A 184 1.85 -0.63 -19.04
N HIS A 185 3.01 -1.10 -18.58
CA HIS A 185 3.68 -2.29 -19.11
C HIS A 185 3.61 -3.45 -18.10
N LEU A 186 2.51 -4.19 -18.08
CA LEU A 186 2.30 -5.23 -17.08
C LEU A 186 3.16 -6.45 -17.39
N GLY A 187 3.96 -6.89 -16.43
CA GLY A 187 4.81 -8.08 -16.57
C GLY A 187 4.71 -9.03 -15.38
N THR A 188 4.37 -10.29 -15.65
CA THR A 188 4.23 -11.34 -14.62
C THR A 188 4.80 -12.67 -15.08
N LEU A 189 5.23 -13.51 -14.14
CA LEU A 189 5.59 -14.92 -14.37
C LEU A 189 4.38 -15.86 -14.26
N LEU A 190 3.22 -15.33 -13.86
CA LEU A 190 1.99 -16.11 -13.82
C LEU A 190 1.48 -16.34 -15.25
N ASP A 191 0.94 -17.53 -15.50
CA ASP A 191 0.23 -17.79 -16.75
C ASP A 191 -1.15 -17.14 -16.70
N MET A 192 -1.30 -16.02 -17.40
CA MET A 192 -2.54 -15.27 -17.46
C MET A 192 -3.37 -15.69 -18.67
N THR A 193 -4.60 -16.14 -18.39
CA THR A 193 -5.56 -16.63 -19.39
C THR A 193 -6.93 -16.00 -19.24
N THR A 194 -7.04 -14.94 -18.43
CA THR A 194 -8.30 -14.21 -18.24
C THR A 194 -8.57 -13.29 -19.43
N GLU A 195 -9.81 -12.84 -19.57
CA GLU A 195 -10.22 -11.99 -20.68
C GLU A 195 -9.47 -10.66 -20.73
N SER A 196 -9.18 -10.08 -19.56
CA SER A 196 -8.45 -8.81 -19.43
C SER A 196 -6.98 -8.90 -19.90
N TRP A 197 -6.44 -10.11 -20.01
CA TRP A 197 -5.11 -10.40 -20.55
C TRP A 197 -5.14 -10.89 -22.00
N ARG A 198 -6.28 -10.75 -22.69
CA ARG A 198 -6.36 -11.07 -24.12
C ARG A 198 -5.41 -10.16 -24.90
N GLY A 199 -4.57 -10.77 -25.74
CA GLY A 199 -3.58 -10.05 -26.53
C GLY A 199 -2.22 -9.91 -25.85
N ALA A 200 -2.07 -10.41 -24.62
CA ALA A 200 -0.79 -10.47 -23.95
C ALA A 200 0.24 -11.27 -24.76
N ALA A 201 1.46 -10.73 -24.86
CA ALA A 201 2.60 -11.42 -25.43
C ALA A 201 3.16 -12.42 -24.41
N ARG A 202 3.75 -13.51 -24.92
CA ARG A 202 4.51 -14.47 -24.10
C ARG A 202 5.95 -14.50 -24.56
N ALA A 203 6.88 -14.20 -23.66
CA ALA A 203 8.31 -14.19 -23.92
C ALA A 203 9.06 -14.70 -22.67
N ASP A 204 10.01 -15.63 -22.83
CA ASP A 204 10.91 -16.08 -21.76
C ASP A 204 10.23 -16.48 -20.42
N ARG A 205 9.05 -17.11 -20.52
CA ARG A 205 8.17 -17.51 -19.39
C ARG A 205 7.44 -16.36 -18.69
N MET A 206 7.55 -15.14 -19.20
CA MET A 206 6.73 -14.00 -18.78
C MET A 206 5.50 -13.86 -19.66
N THR A 207 4.41 -13.42 -19.03
CA THR A 207 3.24 -12.87 -19.71
C THR A 207 3.30 -11.35 -19.61
N LEU A 208 3.21 -10.67 -20.76
CA LEU A 208 3.38 -9.23 -20.90
C LEU A 208 2.12 -8.63 -21.52
N LEU A 209 1.61 -7.54 -20.94
CA LEU A 209 0.45 -6.82 -21.44
C LEU A 209 0.69 -5.32 -21.38
N ASP A 210 0.55 -4.65 -22.52
CA ASP A 210 0.64 -3.19 -22.60
C ASP A 210 -0.76 -2.58 -22.60
N LEU A 211 -0.95 -1.51 -21.81
CA LEU A 211 -2.18 -0.73 -21.74
C LEU A 211 -1.88 0.74 -22.00
N ASP A 212 -2.61 1.33 -22.94
CA ASP A 212 -2.59 2.78 -23.21
C ASP A 212 -3.94 3.38 -22.81
N VAL A 213 -3.94 4.27 -21.84
CA VAL A 213 -5.17 4.83 -21.26
C VAL A 213 -5.09 6.34 -21.21
N SER A 214 -6.01 7.02 -21.91
CA SER A 214 -6.12 8.47 -21.82
C SER A 214 -6.65 8.88 -20.43
N TYR A 215 -5.93 9.75 -19.72
CA TYR A 215 -6.39 10.25 -18.42
C TYR A 215 -7.76 10.96 -18.53
N MET A 216 -7.98 11.69 -19.63
CA MET A 216 -9.27 12.35 -19.90
C MET A 216 -10.43 11.37 -20.02
N SER A 217 -10.19 10.13 -20.45
CA SER A 217 -11.24 9.10 -20.54
C SER A 217 -11.71 8.58 -19.18
N LEU A 218 -10.94 8.87 -18.12
CA LEU A 218 -11.25 8.47 -16.74
C LEU A 218 -12.01 9.56 -15.98
N LEU A 219 -12.31 10.70 -16.59
CA LEU A 219 -12.97 11.82 -15.92
C LEU A 219 -14.48 11.80 -16.17
N VAL A 220 -15.24 12.13 -15.12
CA VAL A 220 -16.69 12.40 -15.16
C VAL A 220 -16.98 13.80 -14.65
N GLY A 221 -18.06 14.39 -15.16
CA GLY A 221 -18.47 15.76 -14.83
C GLY A 221 -18.01 16.76 -15.88
N ARG A 222 -18.46 18.01 -15.71
CA ARG A 222 -18.01 19.13 -16.53
C ARG A 222 -16.90 19.88 -15.79
N PRO A 223 -15.98 20.57 -16.49
CA PRO A 223 -14.90 21.33 -15.86
C PRO A 223 -15.36 22.34 -14.79
N GLU A 224 -16.62 22.80 -14.90
CA GLU A 224 -17.23 23.78 -14.00
C GLU A 224 -17.76 23.18 -12.68
N ASP A 225 -18.01 21.86 -12.61
CA ASP A 225 -18.71 21.18 -11.50
C ASP A 225 -17.82 20.21 -10.69
N GLN A 226 -16.51 20.49 -10.61
CA GLN A 226 -15.46 19.59 -10.08
C GLN A 226 -15.43 18.24 -10.82
N GLU A 227 -14.47 18.09 -11.74
CA GLU A 227 -14.22 16.81 -12.40
C GLU A 227 -13.86 15.73 -11.36
N GLY A 228 -14.56 14.60 -11.43
CA GLY A 228 -14.32 13.41 -10.63
C GLY A 228 -13.77 12.27 -11.47
N LEU A 229 -13.28 11.20 -10.83
CA LEU A 229 -12.89 9.98 -11.53
C LEU A 229 -14.11 9.08 -11.75
N ASP A 230 -14.24 8.55 -12.97
CA ASP A 230 -15.25 7.56 -13.34
C ASP A 230 -14.88 6.20 -12.74
N VAL A 231 -15.65 5.76 -11.75
CA VAL A 231 -15.40 4.50 -11.04
C VAL A 231 -15.40 3.31 -11.98
N ASP A 232 -16.32 3.24 -12.94
CA ASP A 232 -16.43 2.09 -13.84
C ASP A 232 -15.19 2.01 -14.75
N ARG A 233 -14.70 3.16 -15.22
CA ARG A 233 -13.47 3.24 -16.02
C ARG A 233 -12.22 2.93 -15.22
N LEU A 234 -12.15 3.33 -13.95
CA LEU A 234 -11.06 2.94 -13.06
C LEU A 234 -11.03 1.42 -12.87
N VAL A 235 -12.20 0.80 -12.63
CA VAL A 235 -12.31 -0.64 -12.48
C VAL A 235 -11.87 -1.37 -13.74
N GLU A 236 -12.34 -0.90 -14.91
CA GLU A 236 -11.95 -1.45 -16.22
C GLU A 236 -10.43 -1.39 -16.44
N MET A 237 -9.82 -0.23 -16.16
CA MET A 237 -8.36 -0.03 -16.28
C MET A 237 -7.57 -0.95 -15.34
N ALA A 238 -8.00 -1.11 -14.08
CA ALA A 238 -7.29 -1.90 -13.09
C ALA A 238 -7.48 -3.41 -13.25
N GLN A 239 -8.48 -3.86 -14.02
CA GLN A 239 -8.88 -5.27 -14.10
C GLN A 239 -7.74 -6.24 -14.42
N PRO A 240 -6.81 -5.96 -15.38
CA PRO A 240 -5.70 -6.86 -15.64
C PRO A 240 -4.76 -7.03 -14.44
N VAL A 241 -4.48 -5.94 -13.71
CA VAL A 241 -3.68 -5.97 -12.48
C VAL A 241 -4.38 -6.79 -11.40
N VAL A 242 -5.68 -6.52 -11.18
CA VAL A 242 -6.50 -7.20 -10.18
C VAL A 242 -6.59 -8.70 -10.44
N ASP A 243 -6.86 -9.11 -11.69
CA ASP A 243 -6.87 -10.51 -12.10
C ASP A 243 -5.55 -11.21 -11.78
N CYS A 244 -4.42 -10.54 -12.03
CA CYS A 244 -3.09 -11.08 -11.80
C CYS A 244 -2.79 -11.25 -10.30
N ILE A 245 -2.98 -10.18 -9.50
CA ILE A 245 -2.61 -10.19 -8.08
C ILE A 245 -3.57 -11.04 -7.22
N LEU A 246 -4.82 -11.22 -7.65
CA LEU A 246 -5.77 -12.10 -6.98
C LEU A 246 -5.69 -13.57 -7.44
N LYS A 247 -5.02 -13.87 -8.55
CA LYS A 247 -4.87 -15.25 -9.05
C LYS A 247 -4.35 -16.26 -8.01
N PRO A 248 -3.39 -15.92 -7.13
CA PRO A 248 -2.95 -16.82 -6.08
C PRO A 248 -4.01 -17.09 -4.99
N GLY A 249 -5.03 -16.24 -4.86
CA GLY A 249 -6.13 -16.41 -3.89
C GLY A 249 -5.85 -15.89 -2.48
N PHE A 250 -4.81 -15.08 -2.29
CA PHE A 250 -4.34 -14.65 -0.95
C PHE A 250 -4.24 -13.11 -0.80
N PRO A 251 -5.35 -12.35 -0.93
CA PRO A 251 -5.32 -10.89 -0.82
C PRO A 251 -4.78 -10.39 0.54
N PHE A 252 -5.00 -11.18 1.61
CA PHE A 252 -4.49 -10.88 2.95
C PHE A 252 -2.95 -10.86 3.06
N ALA A 253 -2.24 -11.39 2.07
CA ALA A 253 -0.79 -11.45 2.04
C ALA A 253 -0.18 -10.56 0.95
N LEU A 254 -0.98 -9.72 0.28
CA LEU A 254 -0.51 -8.84 -0.78
C LEU A 254 0.24 -7.65 -0.21
N GLY A 255 1.42 -7.40 -0.76
CA GLY A 255 2.22 -6.21 -0.56
C GLY A 255 2.33 -5.44 -1.85
N TYR A 256 2.71 -4.18 -1.72
CA TYR A 256 3.09 -3.36 -2.86
C TYR A 256 4.27 -2.47 -2.48
N SER A 257 5.03 -2.07 -3.48
CA SER A 257 6.09 -1.08 -3.36
C SER A 257 6.19 -0.30 -4.67
N VAL A 258 6.90 0.83 -4.62
CA VAL A 258 7.09 1.68 -5.79
C VAL A 258 8.59 1.84 -6.02
N VAL A 259 9.07 1.60 -7.23
CA VAL A 259 10.42 1.94 -7.64
C VAL A 259 10.36 3.28 -8.36
N LEU A 260 11.06 4.27 -7.82
CA LEU A 260 11.12 5.62 -8.35
C LEU A 260 12.49 5.87 -8.96
N PRO A 261 12.60 6.73 -9.99
CA PRO A 261 13.89 7.23 -10.42
C PRO A 261 14.51 8.05 -9.29
N ASP A 262 15.82 7.92 -9.10
CA ASP A 262 16.55 8.76 -8.15
C ASP A 262 16.33 10.23 -8.50
N ALA A 263 16.10 11.06 -7.49
CA ALA A 263 15.98 12.49 -7.71
C ALA A 263 17.28 12.99 -8.37
N VAL A 264 17.17 13.46 -9.62
CA VAL A 264 18.29 14.12 -10.31
C VAL A 264 18.73 15.28 -9.41
N ALA A 265 19.93 15.18 -8.84
CA ALA A 265 20.50 16.27 -8.06
C ALA A 265 20.41 17.55 -8.91
N PRO A 266 19.89 18.67 -8.37
CA PRO A 266 19.84 19.91 -9.13
C PRO A 266 21.26 20.24 -9.59
N ALA A 267 21.42 20.55 -10.88
CA ALA A 267 22.70 20.97 -11.42
C ALA A 267 23.28 22.10 -10.53
N PRO A 268 24.57 22.05 -10.17
CA PRO A 268 25.18 23.12 -9.39
C PRO A 268 24.99 24.44 -10.15
N ARG A 269 24.36 25.40 -9.47
CA ARG A 269 24.23 26.78 -9.97
C ARG A 269 25.59 27.46 -10.05
#